data_AF-A0A381WXF8-F1
#
_entry.id   AF-A0A381WXF8-F1
#
_cell.length_a   1.000
_cell.length_b   1.000
_cell.length_c   1.000
_cell.angle_alpha   90.00
_cell.angle_beta   90.00
_cell.angle_gamma   90.00
#
_symmetry.space_group_name_H-M   'P 1'
#
loop_
_entity.id
_entity.type
_entity.pdbx_description
1 polymer ?
#
loop_
_entity_poly.entity_id
_entity_poly.type
_entity_poly.pdbx_seq_one_letter_code
_entity_poly.pdbx_strand_id
1 'polypeptide(L)' 'MTKRSIMYGLAYGTSIGVGVAITFGIALENIAIGISIGLGSGISLGVAFSLLLSKRKSC' A
#
# COMPACT_ATOMS: atom_id res chain seq x y z
N MET A 1 -6.80 17.27 -12.20
CA MET A 1 -6.98 15.83 -12.53
C MET A 1 -6.18 14.93 -11.55
N THR A 2 -6.20 15.24 -10.25
CA THR A 2 -5.25 14.70 -9.24
C THR A 2 -5.86 13.60 -8.37
N LYS A 3 -7.19 13.49 -8.33
CA LYS A 3 -7.89 12.48 -7.51
C LYS A 3 -7.64 11.06 -8.01
N ARG A 4 -7.61 10.84 -9.33
CA ARG A 4 -7.43 9.52 -9.93
C ARG A 4 -6.05 8.92 -9.64
N SER A 5 -4.98 9.72 -9.70
CA SER A 5 -3.62 9.25 -9.40
C SER A 5 -3.46 8.79 -7.95
N ILE A 6 -4.13 9.47 -7.01
CA ILE A 6 -4.13 9.08 -5.61
C ILE A 6 -4.88 7.76 -5.41
N MET A 7 -6.04 7.62 -6.05
CA MET A 7 -6.82 6.39 -6.02
C MET A 7 -6.04 5.19 -6.57
N TYR A 8 -5.33 5.36 -7.70
CA TYR A 8 -4.50 4.30 -8.24
C TYR A 8 -3.33 3.95 -7.31
N GLY A 9 -2.60 4.94 -6.79
CA GLY A 9 -1.50 4.68 -5.86
C GLY A 9 -1.94 3.94 -4.59
N LEU A 10 -3.08 4.35 -4.02
CA LEU A 10 -3.66 3.68 -2.86
C LEU A 10 -4.19 2.28 -3.19
N ALA A 11 -4.85 2.10 -4.34
CA ALA A 11 -5.34 0.79 -4.78
C ALA A 11 -4.19 -0.21 -4.98
N TYR A 12 -3.10 0.21 -5.63
CA TYR A 12 -1.92 -0.63 -5.79
C TYR A 12 -1.26 -0.93 -4.44
N GLY A 13 -1.07 0.09 -3.59
CA GLY A 13 -0.49 -0.09 -2.26
C GLY A 13 -1.30 -1.02 -1.37
N THR A 14 -2.63 -0.90 -1.38
CA THR A 14 -3.51 -1.78 -0.58
C THR A 14 -3.55 -3.20 -1.12
N SER A 15 -3.57 -3.41 -2.45
CA SER A 15 -3.52 -4.76 -3.04
C SER A 15 -2.23 -5.48 -2.68
N ILE A 16 -1.09 -4.80 -2.80
CA ILE A 16 0.21 -5.37 -2.41
C ILE A 16 0.24 -5.60 -0.89
N GLY A 17 -0.21 -4.63 -0.11
CA GLY A 17 -0.26 -4.72 1.35
C GLY A 17 -1.10 -5.88 1.87
N VAL A 18 -2.26 -6.13 1.27
CA VAL A 18 -3.13 -7.28 1.58
C VAL A 18 -2.45 -8.60 1.22
N GLY A 19 -1.82 -8.69 0.06
CA GLY A 19 -1.06 -9.89 -0.32
C GLY A 19 0.05 -10.20 0.68
N VAL A 20 0.86 -9.20 1.03
CA VAL A 20 1.92 -9.32 2.04
C VAL A 20 1.35 -9.66 3.41
N ALA A 21 0.23 -9.05 3.80
CA ALA A 21 -0.41 -9.30 5.08
C ALA A 21 -0.83 -10.76 5.24
N ILE A 22 -1.42 -11.34 4.19
CA ILE A 22 -1.87 -12.73 4.19
C ILE A 22 -0.66 -13.67 4.18
N THR A 23 0.33 -13.44 3.32
CA THR A 23 1.54 -14.28 3.25
C THR A 23 2.32 -14.26 4.56
N PHE A 24 2.59 -13.08 5.14
CA PHE A 24 3.28 -12.98 6.43
C PHE A 24 2.42 -13.47 7.59
N GLY A 25 1.10 -13.24 7.54
CA GLY A 25 0.18 -13.73 8.56
C GLY A 25 0.13 -15.25 8.64
N ILE A 26 0.18 -15.93 7.48
CA ILE A 26 0.27 -17.39 7.39
C ILE A 26 1.68 -17.86 7.79
N ALA A 27 2.74 -17.23 7.27
CA ALA A 27 4.12 -17.65 7.52
C ALA A 27 4.55 -17.52 8.99
N LEU A 28 4.02 -16.53 9.70
CA LEU A 28 4.30 -16.29 11.12
C LEU A 28 3.30 -16.98 12.06
N GLU A 29 2.32 -17.70 11.51
CA GLU A 29 1.17 -18.27 12.25
C GLU A 29 0.42 -17.21 13.10
N ASN A 30 0.54 -15.94 12.70
CA ASN A 30 0.05 -14.80 13.45
C ASN A 30 -0.50 -13.73 12.51
N ILE A 31 -1.80 -13.81 12.28
CA ILE A 31 -2.56 -12.89 11.42
C ILE A 31 -2.46 -11.43 11.90
N ALA A 32 -2.41 -11.16 13.21
CA ALA A 32 -2.34 -9.80 13.72
C ALA A 32 -1.04 -9.09 13.31
N ILE A 33 0.07 -9.81 13.34
CA ILE A 33 1.39 -9.30 12.94
C ILE A 33 1.44 -9.16 11.41
N GLY A 34 0.94 -10.15 10.68
CA GLY A 34 0.83 -10.10 9.22
C GLY A 34 0.03 -8.89 8.74
N ILE A 35 -1.17 -8.68 9.29
CA ILE A 35 -2.02 -7.53 8.96
C ILE A 35 -1.33 -6.21 9.32
N SER A 36 -0.73 -6.09 10.51
CA SER A 36 -0.06 -4.85 10.93
C SER A 36 1.08 -4.46 9.99
N ILE A 37 1.91 -5.44 9.60
CA ILE A 37 3.05 -5.20 8.71
C ILE A 37 2.58 -4.98 7.27
N GLY A 38 1.69 -5.84 6.76
CA GLY A 38 1.26 -5.81 5.37
C GLY A 38 0.39 -4.60 5.06
N LEU A 39 -0.65 -4.31 5.86
CA LEU A 39 -1.46 -3.10 5.68
C LEU A 39 -0.65 -1.85 6.01
N GLY A 40 0.12 -1.85 7.10
CA GLY A 40 0.94 -0.69 7.49
C GLY A 40 1.93 -0.30 6.40
N SER A 41 2.70 -1.27 5.90
CA SER A 41 3.66 -1.05 4.81
C SER A 41 2.97 -0.74 3.48
N GLY A 42 1.91 -1.46 3.13
CA GLY A 42 1.18 -1.28 1.87
C GLY A 42 0.48 0.07 1.74
N ILE A 43 -0.15 0.56 2.81
CA ILE A 43 -0.79 1.89 2.84
C ILE A 43 0.28 2.98 2.78
N SER A 44 1.37 2.83 3.54
CA SER A 44 2.47 3.80 3.55
C SER A 44 3.14 3.89 2.17
N LEU A 45 3.41 2.77 1.52
CA LEU A 45 3.91 2.71 0.15
C LEU A 45 2.89 3.26 -0.86
N GLY A 46 1.62 2.93 -0.73
CA GLY A 46 0.56 3.42 -1.63
C GLY A 46 0.39 4.93 -1.57
N VAL A 47 0.45 5.51 -0.37
CA VAL A 47 0.43 6.96 -0.14
C VAL A 47 1.71 7.61 -0.66
N ALA A 48 2.88 7.04 -0.38
CA ALA A 48 4.16 7.55 -0.86
C ALA A 48 4.22 7.57 -2.39
N PHE A 49 3.82 6.48 -3.06
CA PHE A 49 3.77 6.40 -4.52
C PHE A 49 2.76 7.39 -5.10
N SER A 50 1.58 7.49 -4.49
CA SER A 50 0.55 8.47 -4.86
C SER A 50 1.09 9.90 -4.79
N LEU A 51 1.79 10.26 -3.71
CA LEU A 51 2.39 11.58 -3.52
C LEU A 51 3.51 11.85 -4.53
N LEU A 52 4.38 10.86 -4.77
CA LEU A 52 5.52 10.96 -5.67
C LEU A 52 5.07 11.10 -7.13
N LEU A 53 4.03 10.35 -7.53
CA LEU A 53 3.41 10.47 -8.85
C LEU A 53 2.69 11.81 -9.01
N SER A 54 2.05 12.32 -7.94
CA SER A 54 1.45 13.65 -7.94
C SER A 54 2.49 14.77 -8.07
N LYS A 55 3.69 14.59 -7.51
CA LYS A 55 4.82 15.54 -7.66
C LYS A 55 5.41 15.52 -9.07
N ARG A 56 5.49 14.35 -9.72
CA ARG A 56 6.00 14.22 -11.09
C ARG A 56 5.12 14.86 -12.16
N LYS A 57 3.82 15.06 -11.88
CA LYS A 57 2.88 15.75 -12.79
C LYS A 57 2.95 17.28 -12.75
N SER A 58 3.80 17.85 -11.88
CA SER A 58 3.96 19.29 -11.72
C SER A 58 5.13 19.88 -12.51
N CYS A 59 5.84 19.07 -13.31
CA CYS A 59 6.86 19.52 -14.26
C CYS A 59 6.30 19.47 -15.69
#